data_AF-A0A9D1NXW0-F1
#
_entry.id   AF-A0A9D1NXW0-F1
#
_cell.length_a   1.000
_cell.length_b   1.000
_cell.length_c   1.000
_cell.angle_alpha   90.00
_cell.angle_beta   90.00
_cell.angle_gamma   90.00
#
_symmetry.space_group_name_H-M   'P 1'
#
loop_
_entity.id
_entity.type
_entity.pdbx_description
1 polymer ?
#
loop_
_entity_poly.entity_id
_entity_poly.type
_entity_poly.pdbx_seq_one_letter_code
_entity_poly.pdbx_strand_id
1 'polypeptide(L)'
;MTGKQLQKAIFGGLGVLLGLVWLGCFAVIFLGGNTGFVQGIPGFAQEAAWRVAVAAALAAAVFSGGRVLLGGEYAREMKAAFLAAGAICILLAFFLLREPVMDISYLDSPRETRLEQVSFGSSQLGDGSVRYYLEGRGTEGDHLFFRLGRDEYDEGCGLRQENPDMSASVVYLPHTDVVMTVEFFSGAK
;
A
#
# COMPACT_ATOMS: atom_id res chain seq x y z
N MET A 1 -29.42 -15.25 28.26
CA MET A 1 -29.42 -14.28 27.15
C MET A 1 -30.18 -14.89 25.98
N THR A 2 -31.33 -14.32 25.60
CA THR A 2 -32.19 -14.85 24.53
C THR A 2 -31.57 -14.62 23.15
N GLY A 3 -31.71 -15.59 22.23
CA GLY A 3 -31.05 -15.60 20.92
C GLY A 3 -31.22 -14.33 20.08
N LYS A 4 -32.30 -13.56 20.28
CA LYS A 4 -32.54 -12.26 19.62
C LYS A 4 -31.60 -11.13 20.06
N GLN A 5 -31.15 -11.12 21.31
CA GLN A 5 -30.18 -10.13 21.83
C GLN A 5 -28.77 -10.40 21.27
N LEU A 6 -28.40 -11.68 21.15
CA LEU A 6 -27.15 -12.10 20.53
C LEU A 6 -27.13 -11.76 19.03
N GLN A 7 -28.24 -11.98 18.31
CA GLN A 7 -28.36 -11.66 16.89
C GLN A 7 -28.24 -10.16 16.61
N LYS A 8 -28.84 -9.29 17.44
CA LYS A 8 -28.70 -7.83 17.33
C LYS A 8 -27.27 -7.34 17.60
N ALA A 9 -26.58 -7.90 18.59
CA ALA A 9 -25.18 -7.58 18.86
C ALA A 9 -24.26 -8.04 17.71
N ILE A 10 -24.57 -9.17 17.06
CA ILE A 10 -23.82 -9.67 15.89
C ILE A 10 -24.01 -8.76 14.67
N PHE A 11 -25.25 -8.38 14.34
CA PHE A 11 -25.52 -7.46 13.23
C PHE A 11 -24.98 -6.04 13.51
N GLY A 12 -25.04 -5.58 14.76
CA GLY A 12 -24.47 -4.30 15.18
C GLY A 12 -22.94 -4.27 15.10
N GLY A 13 -22.27 -5.30 15.63
CA GLY A 13 -20.80 -5.40 15.58
C GLY A 13 -20.27 -5.59 14.16
N LEU A 14 -20.92 -6.45 13.35
CA LEU A 14 -20.57 -6.64 11.94
C LEU A 14 -20.80 -5.36 11.13
N GLY A 15 -21.89 -4.62 11.41
CA GLY A 15 -22.19 -3.34 10.77
C GLY A 15 -21.17 -2.25 11.10
N VAL A 16 -20.68 -2.19 12.35
CA VAL A 16 -19.61 -1.26 12.74
C VAL A 16 -18.28 -1.62 12.08
N LEU A 17 -17.94 -2.91 12.01
CA LEU A 17 -16.70 -3.39 11.39
C LEU A 17 -16.72 -3.18 9.86
N LEU A 18 -17.83 -3.51 9.19
CA LEU A 18 -18.05 -3.19 7.78
C LEU A 18 -18.08 -1.68 7.53
N GLY A 19 -18.64 -0.90 8.46
CA GLY A 19 -18.62 0.56 8.43
C GLY A 19 -17.20 1.12 8.49
N LEU A 20 -16.35 0.61 9.39
CA LEU A 20 -14.95 1.02 9.50
C LEU A 20 -14.11 0.56 8.29
N VAL A 21 -14.35 -0.64 7.77
CA VAL A 21 -13.72 -1.13 6.53
C VAL A 21 -14.15 -0.27 5.34
N TRP A 22 -15.44 0.06 5.23
CA TRP A 22 -15.95 0.93 4.18
C TRP A 22 -15.40 2.35 4.29
N LEU A 23 -15.31 2.90 5.50
CA LEU A 23 -14.75 4.24 5.75
C LEU A 23 -13.24 4.27 5.48
N GLY A 24 -12.52 3.19 5.78
CA GLY A 24 -11.12 2.99 5.42
C GLY A 24 -10.90 2.84 3.91
N CYS A 25 -11.67 1.98 3.24
CA CYS A 25 -11.63 1.85 1.78
C CYS A 25 -12.01 3.16 1.07
N PHE A 26 -13.03 3.87 1.58
CA PHE A 26 -13.45 5.18 1.07
C PHE A 26 -12.34 6.23 1.26
N ALA A 27 -11.72 6.29 2.44
CA ALA A 27 -10.59 7.17 2.68
C ALA A 27 -9.41 6.84 1.76
N VAL A 28 -9.13 5.57 1.49
CA VAL A 28 -8.06 5.15 0.57
C VAL A 28 -8.38 5.44 -0.89
N ILE A 29 -9.62 5.28 -1.35
CA ILE A 29 -10.01 5.64 -2.73
C ILE A 29 -9.97 7.17 -2.89
N PHE A 30 -10.43 7.90 -1.89
CA PHE A 30 -10.47 9.37 -1.90
C PHE A 30 -9.07 9.99 -1.79
N LEU A 31 -8.17 9.40 -0.98
CA LEU A 31 -6.78 9.85 -0.83
C LEU A 31 -5.88 9.31 -1.95
N GLY A 32 -6.10 8.07 -2.40
CA GLY A 32 -5.28 7.41 -3.42
C GLY A 32 -5.48 7.92 -4.85
N GLY A 33 -6.58 8.66 -5.11
CA GLY A 33 -6.73 9.46 -6.32
C GLY A 33 -5.93 10.77 -6.29
N ASN A 34 -5.37 11.16 -5.14
CA ASN A 34 -4.64 12.40 -4.98
C ASN A 34 -3.12 12.14 -4.99
N THR A 35 -2.50 12.47 -6.13
CA THR A 35 -1.07 12.27 -6.37
C THR A 35 -0.17 13.06 -5.41
N GLY A 36 -0.71 14.01 -4.65
CA GLY A 36 0.02 14.76 -3.62
C GLY A 36 0.28 14.02 -2.32
N PHE A 37 -0.29 12.82 -2.11
CA PHE A 37 -0.07 12.01 -0.90
C PHE A 37 0.75 10.75 -1.17
N VAL A 38 1.50 10.68 -2.27
CA VAL A 38 2.27 9.49 -2.63
C VAL A 38 3.62 9.42 -1.91
N GLN A 39 4.11 10.54 -1.38
CA GLN A 39 5.43 10.66 -0.76
C GLN A 39 5.36 11.08 0.70
N GLY A 40 6.49 10.92 1.39
CA GLY A 40 6.66 11.27 2.80
C GLY A 40 5.83 10.44 3.76
N ILE A 41 5.66 10.95 4.97
CA ILE A 41 4.78 10.37 6.00
C ILE A 41 3.34 10.18 5.49
N PRO A 42 2.74 11.10 4.71
CA PRO A 42 1.42 10.88 4.12
C PRO A 42 1.37 9.69 3.16
N GLY A 43 2.39 9.52 2.32
CA GLY A 43 2.55 8.34 1.44
C GLY A 43 2.61 7.04 2.19
N PHE A 44 3.41 7.00 3.26
CA PHE A 44 3.48 5.84 4.14
C PHE A 44 2.14 5.55 4.81
N ALA A 45 1.48 6.57 5.35
CA ALA A 45 0.19 6.42 6.00
C ALA A 45 -0.89 5.90 5.04
N GLN A 46 -0.89 6.37 3.79
CA GLN A 46 -1.80 5.89 2.75
C GLN A 46 -1.55 4.43 2.40
N GLU A 47 -0.29 4.06 2.17
CA GLU A 47 0.11 2.69 1.83
C GLU A 47 -0.21 1.72 2.97
N ALA A 48 0.10 2.09 4.21
CA ALA A 48 -0.26 1.33 5.40
C ALA A 48 -1.78 1.21 5.57
N ALA A 49 -2.54 2.30 5.38
CA ALA A 49 -3.99 2.29 5.52
C ALA A 49 -4.67 1.36 4.52
N TRP A 50 -4.25 1.36 3.25
CA TRP A 50 -4.76 0.43 2.24
C TRP A 50 -4.54 -1.03 2.63
N ARG A 51 -3.31 -1.37 3.05
CA ARG A 51 -2.93 -2.72 3.46
C ARG A 51 -3.73 -3.19 4.69
N VAL A 52 -3.92 -2.31 5.66
CA VAL A 52 -4.77 -2.57 6.84
C VAL A 52 -6.23 -2.77 6.44
N ALA A 53 -6.77 -1.96 5.54
CA ALA A 53 -8.15 -2.10 5.06
C ALA A 53 -8.38 -3.46 4.38
N VAL A 54 -7.45 -3.89 3.51
CA VAL A 54 -7.51 -5.20 2.84
C VAL A 54 -7.39 -6.34 3.86
N ALA A 55 -6.45 -6.26 4.81
CA ALA A 55 -6.31 -7.27 5.87
C ALA A 55 -7.58 -7.38 6.74
N ALA A 56 -8.20 -6.25 7.08
CA ALA A 56 -9.45 -6.22 7.83
C ALA A 56 -10.61 -6.83 7.04
N ALA A 57 -10.69 -6.57 5.73
CA ALA A 57 -11.69 -7.17 4.86
C ALA A 57 -11.54 -8.71 4.78
N LEU A 58 -10.30 -9.21 4.67
CA LEU A 58 -10.02 -10.64 4.72
C LEU A 58 -10.44 -11.26 6.06
N ALA A 59 -10.11 -10.61 7.17
CA ALA A 59 -10.51 -11.07 8.50
C ALA A 59 -12.04 -11.12 8.66
N ALA A 60 -12.76 -10.11 8.16
CA ALA A 60 -14.22 -10.07 8.18
C ALA A 60 -14.84 -11.19 7.32
N ALA A 61 -14.26 -11.49 6.16
CA ALA A 61 -14.69 -12.59 5.29
C ALA A 61 -14.50 -13.96 5.97
N VAL A 62 -13.36 -14.19 6.62
CA VAL A 62 -13.09 -15.43 7.36
C VAL A 62 -14.00 -15.55 8.58
N PHE A 63 -14.24 -14.46 9.31
CA PHE A 63 -15.12 -14.49 10.47
C PHE A 63 -16.58 -14.76 10.10
N SER A 64 -17.10 -14.05 9.08
CA SER A 64 -18.48 -14.23 8.63
C SER A 64 -18.71 -15.62 8.02
N GLY A 65 -17.83 -16.06 7.12
CA GLY A 65 -17.88 -17.40 6.52
C GLY A 65 -17.74 -18.51 7.57
N GLY A 66 -16.82 -18.34 8.53
CA GLY A 66 -16.58 -19.32 9.58
C GLY A 66 -17.78 -19.49 10.49
N ARG A 67 -18.46 -18.39 10.84
CA ARG A 67 -19.64 -18.44 11.69
C ARG A 67 -20.82 -19.14 11.01
N VAL A 68 -21.00 -18.96 9.70
CA VAL A 68 -22.06 -19.64 8.93
C VAL A 68 -21.72 -21.13 8.75
N LEU A 69 -20.50 -21.43 8.31
CA LEU A 69 -20.11 -22.79 7.94
C LEU A 69 -19.86 -23.70 9.16
N LEU A 70 -19.31 -23.18 10.25
CA LEU A 70 -19.07 -23.98 11.46
C LEU A 70 -20.35 -24.17 12.28
N GLY A 71 -21.30 -23.24 12.21
CA GLY A 71 -22.59 -23.30 12.92
C GLY A 71 -23.67 -24.13 12.21
N GLY A 72 -23.52 -24.42 10.91
CA GLY A 72 -24.48 -25.20 10.13
C GLY A 72 -24.09 -26.68 9.94
N GLU A 73 -25.06 -27.48 9.51
CA GLU A 73 -24.90 -28.89 9.13
C GLU A 73 -24.30 -29.04 7.73
N TYR A 74 -23.13 -28.44 7.51
CA TYR A 74 -22.38 -28.56 6.25
C TYR A 74 -21.47 -29.80 6.24
N ALA A 75 -21.20 -30.33 5.04
CA ALA A 75 -20.27 -31.43 4.83
C ALA A 75 -18.89 -31.13 5.42
N ARG A 76 -18.26 -32.16 6.03
CA ARG A 76 -16.94 -32.05 6.67
C ARG A 76 -15.87 -31.51 5.72
N GLU A 77 -15.97 -31.86 4.44
CA GLU A 77 -15.08 -31.39 3.37
C GLU A 77 -15.19 -29.87 3.15
N MET A 78 -16.40 -29.30 3.17
CA MET A 78 -16.58 -27.84 3.06
C MET A 78 -16.01 -27.10 4.27
N LYS A 79 -16.14 -27.66 5.48
CA LYS A 79 -15.54 -27.09 6.69
C LYS A 79 -14.01 -27.11 6.63
N ALA A 80 -13.43 -28.22 6.15
CA ALA A 80 -12.00 -28.36 5.97
C ALA A 80 -11.44 -27.39 4.90
N ALA A 81 -12.13 -27.27 3.76
CA ALA A 81 -11.76 -26.33 2.70
C ALA A 81 -11.81 -24.88 3.18
N PHE A 82 -12.82 -24.52 3.99
CA PHE A 82 -12.92 -23.18 4.58
C PHE A 82 -11.78 -22.88 5.56
N LEU A 83 -11.42 -23.83 6.43
CA LEU A 83 -10.29 -23.66 7.35
C LEU A 83 -8.97 -23.48 6.59
N ALA A 84 -8.76 -24.25 5.52
CA ALA A 84 -7.60 -24.09 4.66
C ALA A 84 -7.56 -22.69 4.00
N ALA A 85 -8.69 -22.23 3.45
CA ALA A 85 -8.81 -20.89 2.89
C ALA A 85 -8.57 -19.79 3.94
N GLY A 86 -9.11 -19.95 5.15
CA GLY A 86 -8.88 -19.03 6.26
C GLY A 86 -7.42 -18.94 6.67
N ALA A 87 -6.71 -20.07 6.73
CA ALA A 87 -5.27 -20.09 7.00
C ALA A 87 -4.47 -19.36 5.91
N ILE A 88 -4.84 -19.54 4.63
CA ILE A 88 -4.24 -18.80 3.51
C ILE A 88 -4.51 -17.29 3.65
N CYS A 89 -5.73 -16.88 4.00
CA CYS A 89 -6.05 -15.46 4.23
C CYS A 89 -5.23 -14.85 5.37
N ILE A 90 -5.02 -15.59 6.47
CA ILE A 90 -4.18 -15.13 7.59
C ILE A 90 -2.72 -14.95 7.13
N LEU A 91 -2.18 -15.92 6.37
CA LEU A 91 -0.83 -15.82 5.82
C LEU A 91 -0.70 -14.61 4.88
N LEU A 92 -1.67 -14.40 3.99
CA LEU A 92 -1.69 -13.23 3.10
C LEU A 92 -1.75 -11.91 3.87
N ALA A 93 -2.61 -11.82 4.89
CA ALA A 93 -2.71 -10.63 5.73
C ALA A 93 -1.40 -10.35 6.48
N PHE A 94 -0.70 -11.40 6.94
CA PHE A 94 0.62 -11.26 7.56
C PHE A 94 1.63 -10.66 6.59
N PHE A 95 1.78 -11.21 5.38
CA PHE A 95 2.71 -10.65 4.38
C PHE A 95 2.36 -9.22 3.98
N LEU A 96 1.07 -8.91 3.86
CA LEU A 96 0.59 -7.59 3.48
C LEU A 96 0.94 -6.51 4.53
N LEU A 97 0.81 -6.85 5.82
CA LEU A 97 1.09 -5.95 6.94
C LEU A 97 2.57 -5.96 7.36
N ARG A 98 3.34 -6.98 6.97
CA ARG A 98 4.74 -7.11 7.37
C ARG A 98 5.59 -5.94 6.89
N GLU A 99 5.45 -5.54 5.63
CA GLU A 99 6.24 -4.46 5.03
C GLU A 99 6.05 -3.10 5.75
N PRO A 100 4.82 -2.57 5.93
CA PRO A 100 4.66 -1.31 6.63
C PRO A 100 5.09 -1.39 8.10
N VAL A 101 4.94 -2.55 8.76
CA VAL A 101 5.42 -2.74 10.15
C VAL A 101 6.95 -2.70 10.22
N MET A 102 7.65 -3.31 9.26
CA MET A 102 9.11 -3.25 9.20
C MET A 102 9.61 -1.85 8.91
N ASP A 103 8.86 -1.05 8.15
CA ASP A 103 9.23 0.33 7.83
C ASP A 103 9.00 1.33 8.98
N ILE A 104 8.27 0.98 10.03
CA ILE A 104 8.10 1.86 11.21
C ILE A 104 9.46 2.26 11.80
N SER A 105 10.42 1.34 11.87
CA SER A 105 11.77 1.64 12.38
C SER A 105 12.61 2.48 11.42
N TYR A 106 12.20 2.59 10.16
CA TYR A 106 12.89 3.37 9.14
C TYR A 106 12.27 4.77 8.96
N LEU A 107 11.17 5.08 9.65
CA LEU A 107 10.59 6.44 9.62
C LEU A 107 11.54 7.48 10.21
N ASP A 108 12.32 7.11 11.25
CA ASP A 108 13.31 7.99 11.88
C ASP A 108 14.67 7.98 11.17
N SER A 109 14.93 6.97 10.33
CA SER A 109 16.19 6.77 9.63
C SER A 109 15.95 6.06 8.30
N PRO A 110 15.35 6.76 7.32
CA PRO A 110 15.04 6.18 6.03
C PRO A 110 16.32 5.84 5.25
N ARG A 111 16.22 4.92 4.29
CA ARG A 111 17.35 4.51 3.47
C ARG A 111 17.55 5.51 2.34
N GLU A 112 18.79 5.81 2.01
CA GLU A 112 19.14 6.66 0.88
C GLU A 112 19.81 5.83 -0.21
N THR A 113 19.47 6.11 -1.47
CA THR A 113 20.16 5.56 -2.63
C THR A 113 20.35 6.62 -3.70
N ARG A 114 21.49 6.58 -4.40
CA ARG A 114 21.75 7.44 -5.55
C ARG A 114 21.40 6.68 -6.83
N LEU A 115 20.64 7.34 -7.69
CA LEU A 115 20.27 6.89 -9.02
C LEU A 115 21.05 7.66 -10.09
N GLU A 116 21.65 6.91 -10.99
CA GLU A 116 22.25 7.39 -12.23
C GLU A 116 21.36 7.04 -13.42
N GLN A 117 21.55 7.75 -14.55
CA GLN A 117 20.82 7.51 -15.79
C GLN A 117 19.29 7.54 -15.58
N VAL A 118 18.83 8.56 -14.85
CA VAL A 118 17.43 8.62 -14.42
C VAL A 118 16.48 8.81 -15.61
N SER A 119 15.33 8.16 -15.51
CA SER A 119 14.23 8.28 -16.45
C SER A 119 12.92 8.48 -15.71
N PHE A 120 12.02 9.22 -16.35
CA PHE A 120 10.73 9.61 -15.79
C PHE A 120 9.63 9.03 -16.67
N GLY A 121 8.64 8.43 -16.04
CA GLY A 121 7.49 7.88 -16.74
C GLY A 121 6.17 8.21 -16.04
N SER A 122 5.09 8.07 -16.80
CA SER A 122 3.74 8.13 -16.25
C SER A 122 2.87 7.00 -16.80
N SER A 123 1.96 6.48 -15.96
CA SER A 123 0.95 5.50 -16.36
C SER A 123 -0.40 6.01 -15.94
N GLN A 124 -1.32 5.91 -16.88
CA GLN A 124 -2.74 6.03 -16.63
C GLN A 124 -3.38 4.67 -16.90
N LEU A 125 -4.13 4.15 -15.93
CA LEU A 125 -4.91 2.93 -16.12
C LEU A 125 -6.35 3.34 -16.45
N GLY A 126 -6.71 3.29 -17.75
CA GLY A 126 -8.03 3.73 -18.22
C GLY A 126 -8.29 5.21 -17.90
N ASP A 127 -9.43 5.50 -17.28
CA ASP A 127 -9.82 6.84 -16.79
C ASP A 127 -9.36 7.11 -15.34
N GLY A 128 -8.39 6.32 -14.85
CA GLY A 128 -7.84 6.46 -13.49
C GLY A 128 -6.89 7.63 -13.34
N SER A 129 -6.46 7.88 -12.10
CA SER A 129 -5.43 8.85 -11.77
C SER A 129 -4.09 8.50 -12.42
N VAL A 130 -3.40 9.50 -12.97
CA VAL A 130 -2.04 9.35 -13.50
C VAL A 130 -1.09 9.04 -12.34
N ARG A 131 -0.27 8.01 -12.52
CA ARG A 131 0.82 7.65 -11.60
C ARG A 131 2.14 8.07 -12.22
N TYR A 132 2.97 8.75 -11.45
CA TYR A 132 4.28 9.23 -11.86
C TYR A 132 5.36 8.40 -11.21
N TYR A 133 6.46 8.21 -11.92
CA TYR A 133 7.56 7.39 -11.42
C TYR A 133 8.91 7.80 -12.00
N LEU A 134 9.91 7.49 -11.20
CA LEU A 134 11.33 7.68 -11.44
C LEU A 134 11.99 6.31 -11.48
N GLU A 135 12.76 6.07 -12.52
CA GLU A 135 13.58 4.87 -12.66
C GLU A 135 15.04 5.27 -12.87
N GLY A 136 15.97 4.41 -12.48
CA GLY A 136 17.39 4.66 -12.69
C GLY A 136 18.24 3.49 -12.21
N ARG A 137 19.56 3.59 -12.43
CA ARG A 137 20.50 2.60 -11.91
C ARG A 137 21.03 3.04 -10.55
N GLY A 138 20.89 2.17 -9.55
CA GLY A 138 21.50 2.36 -8.25
C GLY A 138 23.01 2.19 -8.29
N THR A 139 23.68 2.56 -7.20
CA THR A 139 25.14 2.42 -7.03
C THR A 139 25.64 0.98 -7.10
N GLU A 140 24.76 0.01 -6.84
CA GLU A 140 25.05 -1.42 -6.92
C GLU A 140 24.82 -1.99 -8.34
N GLY A 141 24.39 -1.15 -9.29
CA GLY A 141 24.07 -1.52 -10.67
C GLY A 141 22.63 -2.01 -10.88
N ASP A 142 21.86 -2.14 -9.81
CA ASP A 142 20.46 -2.56 -9.86
C ASP A 142 19.55 -1.50 -10.48
N HIS A 143 18.53 -1.94 -11.22
CA HIS A 143 17.52 -1.05 -11.75
C HIS A 143 16.45 -0.81 -10.67
N LEU A 144 16.35 0.43 -10.20
CA LEU A 144 15.41 0.83 -9.16
C LEU A 144 14.28 1.65 -9.75
N PHE A 145 13.09 1.52 -9.15
CA PHE A 145 11.87 2.18 -9.57
C PHE A 145 11.16 2.75 -8.35
N PHE A 146 10.80 4.03 -8.42
CA PHE A 146 10.16 4.75 -7.33
C PHE A 146 8.96 5.53 -7.82
N ARG A 147 7.89 5.55 -7.01
CA ARG A 147 6.71 6.36 -7.31
C ARG A 147 6.93 7.79 -6.81
N LEU A 148 6.60 8.77 -7.64
CA LEU A 148 6.73 10.18 -7.31
C LEU A 148 5.37 10.86 -7.13
N GLY A 149 5.39 11.99 -6.41
CA GLY A 149 4.35 13.01 -6.50
C GLY A 149 4.38 13.69 -7.86
N ARG A 150 3.31 14.46 -8.16
CA ARG A 150 3.25 15.22 -9.41
C ARG A 150 4.32 16.32 -9.45
N ASP A 151 4.48 17.04 -8.36
CA ASP A 151 5.31 18.23 -8.30
C ASP A 151 6.80 17.86 -8.50
N GLU A 152 7.26 16.81 -7.83
CA GLU A 152 8.61 16.27 -7.96
C GLU A 152 8.86 15.65 -9.34
N TYR A 153 7.83 15.06 -9.95
CA TYR A 153 7.92 14.55 -11.32
C TYR A 153 8.07 15.69 -12.33
N ASP A 154 7.28 16.74 -12.22
CA ASP A 154 7.32 17.89 -13.12
C ASP A 154 8.65 18.64 -12.98
N GLU A 155 9.15 18.82 -11.74
CA GLU A 155 10.47 19.38 -11.46
C GLU A 155 11.60 18.52 -12.09
N GLY A 156 11.60 17.21 -11.84
CA GLY A 156 12.59 16.30 -12.38
C GLY A 156 12.59 16.24 -13.91
N CYS A 157 11.41 16.27 -14.53
CA CYS A 157 11.27 16.35 -15.99
C CYS A 157 11.85 17.65 -16.56
N GLY A 158 11.63 18.79 -15.88
CA GLY A 158 12.21 20.08 -16.26
C GLY A 158 13.73 20.06 -16.19
N LEU A 159 14.29 19.61 -15.07
CA LEU A 159 15.75 19.54 -14.87
C LEU A 159 16.44 18.59 -15.86
N ARG A 160 15.77 17.50 -16.25
CA ARG A 160 16.30 16.54 -17.24
C ARG A 160 16.43 17.14 -18.63
N GLN A 161 15.51 18.03 -19.02
CA GLN A 161 15.61 18.70 -20.32
C GLN A 161 16.85 19.59 -20.40
N GLU A 162 17.23 20.20 -19.28
CA GLU A 162 18.44 21.04 -19.18
C GLU A 162 19.71 20.20 -18.99
N ASN A 163 19.61 19.06 -18.30
CA ASN A 163 20.71 18.19 -17.94
C ASN A 163 20.37 16.71 -18.23
N PRO A 164 20.72 16.18 -19.41
CA PRO A 164 20.39 14.81 -19.80
C PRO A 164 21.00 13.75 -18.87
N ASP A 165 22.18 14.07 -18.31
CA ASP A 165 22.97 13.21 -17.45
C ASP A 165 22.71 13.47 -15.94
N MET A 166 21.53 14.00 -15.60
CA MET A 166 21.17 14.24 -14.21
C MET A 166 21.14 12.94 -13.40
N SER A 167 21.43 13.08 -12.11
CA SER A 167 21.32 12.01 -11.11
C SER A 167 20.29 12.41 -10.05
N ALA A 168 19.79 11.44 -9.30
CA ALA A 168 18.88 11.70 -8.18
C ALA A 168 19.40 11.02 -6.92
N SER A 169 19.24 11.65 -5.76
CA SER A 169 19.25 10.94 -4.47
C SER A 169 17.81 10.73 -4.05
N VAL A 170 17.48 9.49 -3.71
CA VAL A 170 16.15 9.09 -3.26
C VAL A 170 16.27 8.59 -1.84
N VAL A 171 15.56 9.24 -0.92
CA VAL A 171 15.38 8.78 0.45
C VAL A 171 14.04 8.06 0.50
N TYR A 172 14.03 6.80 0.93
CA TYR A 172 12.86 5.94 0.86
C TYR A 172 12.77 4.94 2.01
N LEU A 173 11.58 4.38 2.19
CA LEU A 173 11.33 3.30 3.13
C LEU A 173 11.58 1.94 2.47
N PRO A 174 12.49 1.11 3.00
CA PRO A 174 13.06 -0.02 2.26
C PRO A 174 12.14 -1.21 2.03
N HIS A 175 10.97 -1.29 2.69
CA HIS A 175 10.04 -2.41 2.51
C HIS A 175 8.76 -2.02 1.76
N THR A 176 8.35 -0.76 1.80
CA THR A 176 7.16 -0.22 1.12
C THR A 176 7.51 0.59 -0.13
N ASP A 177 8.81 0.87 -0.35
CA ASP A 177 9.34 1.70 -1.44
C ASP A 177 8.75 3.12 -1.49
N VAL A 178 8.17 3.57 -0.38
CA VAL A 178 7.62 4.92 -0.27
C VAL A 178 8.79 5.90 -0.25
N VAL A 179 8.80 6.81 -1.22
CA VAL A 179 9.76 7.90 -1.28
C VAL A 179 9.43 8.91 -0.19
N MET A 180 10.39 9.20 0.67
CA MET A 180 10.31 10.22 1.70
C MET A 180 10.68 11.58 1.12
N THR A 181 11.81 11.65 0.42
CA THR A 181 12.28 12.84 -0.29
C THR A 181 13.08 12.43 -1.53
N VAL A 182 13.10 13.30 -2.53
CA VAL A 182 13.93 13.15 -3.72
C VAL A 182 14.69 14.45 -3.95
N GLU A 183 15.98 14.34 -4.26
CA GLU A 183 16.84 15.47 -4.60
C GLU A 183 17.49 15.21 -5.96
N PHE A 184 17.43 16.20 -6.84
CA PHE A 184 17.99 16.10 -8.18
C PHE A 184 19.33 16.84 -8.28
N PHE A 185 20.31 16.18 -8.88
CA PHE A 185 21.66 16.73 -9.08
C PHE A 185 21.96 16.81 -10.58
N SER A 186 22.42 17.98 -11.02
CA SER A 186 23.08 18.12 -12.31
C SER A 186 24.44 17.41 -12.23
N GLY A 187 24.70 16.49 -13.17
CA GLY A 187 26.03 15.92 -13.33
C GLY A 187 27.01 17.04 -13.64
N ALA A 188 27.96 17.30 -12.74
CA ALA A 188 29.03 18.26 -12.99
C ALA A 188 29.78 17.85 -14.28
N LYS A 189 29.89 18.80 -15.21
CA LYS A 189 30.74 18.68 -16.41
C LYS A 189 32.20 18.42 -16.05
#